data_AF-A0AA44XRL0-F1
#
_entry.id   AF-A0AA44XRL0-F1
#
_cell.length_a   1.000
_cell.length_b   1.000
_cell.length_c   1.000
_cell.angle_alpha   90.00
_cell.angle_beta   90.00
_cell.angle_gamma   90.00
#
_symmetry.space_group_name_H-M   'P 1'
#
loop_
_entity.id
_entity.type
_entity.pdbx_description
1 polymer ?
#
loop_
_entity_poly.entity_id
_entity_poly.type
_entity_poly.pdbx_seq_one_letter_code
_entity_poly.pdbx_strand_id
1 'polypeptide(L)' 'MNYLVIKNLGHGFYLGKGNIRQGGKEFVVIKSDKELLVGAETYKYDAESNQLLWEGIQNLGQVVVGFADTEEEALDLAF' A
#
# COMPACT_ATOMS: atom_id res chain seq x y z
N MET A 1 -10.68 0.83 -0.34
CA MET A 1 -10.16 -0.45 0.23
C MET A 1 -9.17 -0.10 1.33
N ASN A 2 -9.09 -0.85 2.43
CA ASN A 2 -8.10 -0.59 3.49
C ASN A 2 -6.92 -1.54 3.36
N TYR A 3 -5.71 -1.00 3.40
CA TYR A 3 -4.45 -1.70 3.30
C TYR A 3 -3.62 -1.50 4.56
N LEU A 4 -3.31 -2.60 5.24
CA LEU A 4 -2.37 -2.62 6.36
C LEU A 4 -0.96 -2.75 5.80
N VAL A 5 -0.03 -1.88 6.21
CA VAL A 5 1.38 -2.05 5.86
C VAL A 5 1.92 -3.31 6.54
N ILE A 6 2.34 -4.31 5.77
CA ILE A 6 2.79 -5.62 6.29
C ILE A 6 4.27 -5.89 6.09
N LYS A 7 4.94 -5.15 5.20
CA LYS A 7 6.36 -5.37 4.89
C LYS A 7 7.03 -4.09 4.41
N ASN A 8 8.28 -3.90 4.79
CA ASN A 8 9.19 -2.93 4.16
C ASN A 8 9.98 -3.68 3.07
N LEU A 9 9.89 -3.21 1.83
CA LEU A 9 10.59 -3.79 0.68
C LEU A 9 11.97 -3.15 0.46
N GLY A 10 12.31 -2.09 1.20
CA GLY A 10 13.53 -1.32 1.05
C GLY A 10 13.35 -0.12 0.12
N HIS A 11 14.31 0.81 0.14
CA HIS A 11 14.34 1.98 -0.76
C HIS A 11 13.08 2.88 -0.72
N GLY A 12 12.37 2.90 0.42
CA GLY A 12 11.11 3.64 0.58
C GLY A 12 9.89 2.94 -0.01
N PHE A 13 10.00 1.66 -0.38
CA PHE A 13 8.87 0.84 -0.82
C PHE A 13 8.33 -0.03 0.32
N TYR A 14 7.00 -0.11 0.37
CA TYR A 14 6.26 -0.83 1.39
C TYR A 14 5.15 -1.65 0.74
N LEU A 15 4.87 -2.81 1.33
CA LEU A 15 3.79 -3.68 0.92
C LEU A 15 2.61 -3.51 1.87
N GLY A 16 1.48 -3.08 1.32
CA GLY A 16 0.20 -3.06 2.01
C GLY A 16 -0.63 -4.28 1.63
N LYS A 17 -1.32 -4.90 2.62
CA LYS A 17 -2.26 -6.00 2.40
C LYS A 17 -3.69 -5.55 2.65
N GLY A 18 -4.54 -5.79 1.66
CA GLY A 18 -5.96 -5.50 1.71
C GLY A 18 -6.69 -6.45 2.66
N ASN A 19 -7.66 -5.93 3.41
CA ASN A 19 -8.50 -6.75 4.30
C ASN A 19 -9.62 -7.53 3.57
N ILE A 20 -9.81 -7.30 2.28
CA ILE A 20 -10.96 -7.83 1.54
C ILE A 20 -10.46 -8.79 0.47
N ARG A 21 -10.86 -10.07 0.56
CA ARG A 21 -10.75 -11.07 -0.52
C ARG A 21 -11.70 -10.75 -1.67
N GLN A 22 -11.60 -9.56 -2.25
CA GLN A 22 -12.22 -9.23 -3.53
C GLN A 22 -11.10 -9.38 -4.56
N GLY A 23 -11.15 -10.48 -5.32
CA GLY A 23 -10.09 -10.87 -6.25
C GLY A 23 -9.64 -9.73 -7.15
N GLY A 24 -8.32 -9.60 -7.34
CA GLY A 24 -7.71 -8.66 -8.27
C GLY A 24 -6.76 -7.62 -7.64
N LYS A 25 -6.73 -7.41 -6.31
CA LYS A 25 -5.96 -6.33 -5.64
C LYS A 25 -5.65 -6.62 -4.17
N GLU A 26 -5.19 -7.84 -3.87
CA GLU A 26 -4.89 -8.24 -2.49
C GLU A 26 -3.74 -7.43 -1.87
N PHE A 27 -2.79 -6.99 -2.69
CA PHE A 27 -1.63 -6.24 -2.27
C PHE A 27 -1.54 -4.88 -2.98
N VAL A 28 -0.96 -3.92 -2.28
CA VAL A 28 -0.62 -2.59 -2.82
C VAL A 28 0.85 -2.29 -2.54
N VAL A 29 1.54 -1.79 -3.55
CA VAL A 29 2.91 -1.30 -3.41
C VAL A 29 2.87 0.20 -3.20
N ILE A 30 3.45 0.62 -2.09
CA ILE A 30 3.41 1.99 -1.60
C ILE A 30 4.84 2.52 -1.60
N LYS A 31 5.07 3.64 -2.28
CA LYS A 31 6.31 4.40 -2.16
C LYS A 31 6.11 5.56 -1.19
N SER A 32 7.03 5.70 -0.25
CA SER A 32 7.04 6.76 0.75
C SER A 32 8.47 7.18 1.04
N ASP A 33 8.73 8.49 1.07
CA ASP A 33 9.99 9.06 1.54
C ASP A 33 10.13 9.02 3.07
N LYS A 34 9.02 8.73 3.78
CA LYS A 34 8.99 8.55 5.24
C LYS A 34 8.88 7.08 5.60
N GLU A 35 9.45 6.74 6.74
CA GLU A 35 9.32 5.40 7.30
C GLU A 35 7.87 5.13 7.73
N LEU A 36 7.29 4.04 7.20
CA LEU A 36 5.94 3.59 7.54
C LEU A 36 6.00 2.50 8.61
N LEU A 37 5.06 2.54 9.56
CA LEU A 37 5.00 1.55 10.64
C LEU A 37 4.40 0.22 10.16
N VAL A 38 5.28 -0.74 9.89
CA VAL A 38 4.89 -2.10 9.51
C VAL A 38 4.12 -2.80 10.64
N GLY A 39 2.93 -3.33 10.33
CA GLY A 39 2.06 -4.06 11.24
C GLY A 39 1.12 -3.19 12.07
N ALA A 40 1.24 -1.87 12.00
CA ALA A 40 0.39 -0.93 12.74
C ALA A 40 -0.31 0.09 11.84
N GLU A 41 0.35 0.52 10.76
CA GLU A 41 -0.17 1.59 9.91
C GLU A 41 -1.15 1.07 8.85
N THR A 42 -2.34 1.65 8.82
CA THR A 42 -3.39 1.30 7.85
C THR A 42 -3.78 2.51 7.03
N TYR A 43 -3.90 2.30 5.72
CA TYR A 43 -4.29 3.33 4.77
C TYR A 43 -5.58 2.94 4.04
N LYS A 44 -6.44 3.91 3.82
CA LYS A 44 -7.60 3.79 2.94
C LYS A 44 -7.21 4.21 1.53
N TYR A 45 -7.27 3.29 0.59
CA TYR A 45 -7.20 3.61 -0.83
C TYR A 45 -8.46 4.34 -1.29
N ASP A 46 -8.25 5.53 -1.81
CA ASP A 46 -9.22 6.39 -2.46
C ASP A 46 -9.09 6.28 -3.98
N ALA A 47 -10.12 5.73 -4.61
CA ALA A 47 -10.10 5.45 -6.05
C ALA A 47 -10.34 6.69 -6.92
N GLU A 48 -10.97 7.73 -6.36
CA GLU A 48 -11.27 8.98 -7.08
C GLU A 48 -9.99 9.80 -7.29
N SER A 49 -9.13 9.85 -6.28
CA SER A 49 -7.84 10.56 -6.33
C SER A 49 -6.65 9.66 -6.63
N ASN A 50 -6.83 8.34 -6.63
CA ASN A 50 -5.76 7.33 -6.74
C ASN A 50 -4.68 7.50 -5.64
N GLN A 51 -5.13 7.74 -4.40
CA GLN A 51 -4.25 8.03 -3.25
C GLN A 51 -4.51 7.10 -2.06
N LEU A 52 -3.52 7.01 -1.17
CA LEU A 52 -3.65 6.35 0.12
C LEU A 52 -3.83 7.40 1.21
N LEU A 53 -4.94 7.32 1.92
CA LEU A 53 -5.31 8.23 2.99
C LEU A 53 -5.16 7.54 4.35
N TRP A 54 -4.32 8.09 5.22
CA TRP A 54 -4.23 7.68 6.61
C TRP A 54 -5.49 8.12 7.36
N GLU A 55 -6.05 7.20 8.16
CA GLU A 55 -7.35 7.35 8.83
C GLU A 55 -8.51 7.78 7.90
N GLY A 56 -8.35 7.58 6.58
CA GLY A 56 -9.35 7.92 5.58
C GLY A 56 -9.55 9.42 5.30
N ILE A 57 -8.71 10.29 5.85
CA ILE A 57 -8.82 11.75 5.68
C ILE A 57 -7.51 12.45 5.33
N GLN A 58 -6.36 11.84 5.61
CA GLN A 58 -5.06 12.52 5.50
C GLN A 58 -4.17 11.87 4.44
N ASN A 59 -3.80 12.64 3.41
CA ASN A 59 -2.72 12.25 2.53
C ASN A 59 -1.38 12.65 3.17
N LEU A 60 -0.56 11.66 3.49
CA LEU A 60 0.75 11.85 4.12
C LEU A 60 1.92 11.86 3.12
N GLY A 61 1.62 11.83 1.82
CA GLY A 61 2.60 11.86 0.72
C GLY A 61 2.94 10.49 0.15
N GLN A 62 2.19 9.44 0.49
CA GLN A 62 2.40 8.11 -0.08
C GLN A 62 1.94 8.05 -1.55
N VAL A 63 2.74 7.41 -2.38
CA VAL A 63 2.46 7.16 -3.80
C VAL A 63 2.10 5.69 -3.98
N VAL A 64 0.97 5.42 -4.62
CA VAL A 64 0.60 4.06 -5.04
C VAL A 64 1.38 3.75 -6.33
N VAL A 65 2.26 2.76 -6.25
CA VAL A 65 3.07 2.30 -7.39
C VAL A 65 2.25 1.32 -8.23
N GLY A 66 1.51 0.44 -7.57
CA GLY A 66 0.65 -0.53 -8.24
C GLY A 66 -0.09 -1.44 -7.26
N PHE A 67 -0.97 -2.26 -7.83
CA PHE A 67 -1.67 -3.33 -7.13
C PHE A 67 -1.19 -4.66 -7.66
N ALA A 68 -1.18 -5.67 -6.78
CA ALA A 68 -0.80 -7.02 -7.12
C ALA A 68 -1.76 -8.02 -6.47
N ASP A 69 -1.91 -9.18 -7.10
CA ASP A 69 -2.65 -10.31 -6.57
C ASP A 69 -1.75 -11.19 -5.70
N THR A 70 -0.46 -11.26 -6.03
CA THR A 70 0.55 -12.04 -5.27
C THR A 70 1.66 -11.16 -4.69
N GLU A 71 2.35 -11.68 -3.67
CA GLU A 71 3.54 -11.00 -3.12
C GLU A 71 4.68 -10.94 -4.16
N GLU A 72 4.80 -11.94 -5.03
CA GLU A 72 5.83 -11.97 -6.09
C GLU A 72 5.61 -10.84 -7.10
N GLU A 73 4.38 -10.61 -7.55
CA GLU A 73 4.04 -9.48 -8.43
C GLU A 73 4.25 -8.14 -7.74
N ALA A 74 3.96 -8.05 -6.44
CA ALA A 74 4.23 -6.82 -5.68
C ALA A 74 5.73 -6.51 -5.56
N LEU A 75 6.59 -7.54 -5.52
CA LEU A 75 8.04 -7.36 -5.51
C LEU A 75 8.53 -6.89 -6.87
N ASP A 76 8.02 -7.45 -7.97
CA ASP A 76 8.36 -7.00 -9.34
C ASP A 76 7.97 -5.53 -9.57
N LEU A 77 6.87 -5.06 -8.97
CA LEU A 77 6.45 -3.66 -9.03
C LEU A 77 7.33 -2.69 -8.21
N ALA A 78 8.11 -3.21 -7.26
CA ALA A 78 8.91 -2.38 -6.35
C ALA A 78 10.34 -2.13 -6.86
N PHE A 79 10.83 -2.91 -7.85
CA PHE A 79 12.21 -2.90 -8.33
C PHE A 79 12.29 -2.77 -9.86
#